data_AF-A0A7S4UNL6-F1
#
_entry.id   AF-A0A7S4UNL6-F1
#
_cell.length_a   1.000
_cell.length_b   1.000
_cell.length_c   1.000
_cell.angle_alpha   90.00
_cell.angle_beta   90.00
_cell.angle_gamma   90.00
#
_symmetry.space_group_name_H-M   'P 1'
#
loop_
_entity.id
_entity.type
_entity.pdbx_description
1 polymer ?
#
loop_
_entity_poly.entity_id
_entity_poly.type
_entity_poly.pdbx_seq_one_letter_code
_entity_poly.pdbx_strand_id
1 'polypeptide(L)'
;IPMANAPLDLLFALLDRHNIVQLFSLLLLEQKLILYSKHSSILTNASEALLSLIFPFRWEHVYIPVLPFQLLEFVNAPSPFIMGVHPAPLMNKQEDFLRSSCPDD
;
A
#
# COMPACT_ATOMS: atom_id res chain seq x y z
N ILE A 1 2.99 -21.63 11.71
CA ILE A 1 1.84 -20.81 12.17
C ILE A 1 2.34 -19.36 12.10
N PRO A 2 1.71 -18.43 11.35
CA PRO A 2 2.30 -17.11 11.18
C PRO A 2 2.29 -16.37 12.52
N MET A 3 3.45 -15.85 12.90
CA MET A 3 3.74 -15.09 14.11
C MET A 3 3.10 -13.67 14.03
N ALA A 4 1.78 -13.60 13.83
CA ALA A 4 1.09 -12.39 13.37
C ALA A 4 0.31 -11.60 14.44
N ASN A 5 0.56 -11.83 15.73
CA ASN A 5 -0.13 -11.05 16.77
C ASN A 5 0.26 -9.56 16.73
N ALA A 6 1.56 -9.26 16.57
CA ALA A 6 2.05 -7.88 16.51
C ALA A 6 1.51 -7.05 15.31
N PRO A 7 1.41 -7.56 14.08
CA PRO A 7 0.89 -6.78 12.95
C PRO A 7 -0.61 -6.47 13.03
N LEU A 8 -1.46 -7.33 13.61
CA LEU A 8 -2.90 -7.07 13.70
C LEU A 8 -3.26 -5.95 14.68
N ASP A 9 -2.61 -5.89 15.85
CA ASP A 9 -2.82 -4.81 16.82
C ASP A 9 -2.56 -3.43 16.19
N LEU A 10 -1.56 -3.35 15.30
CA LEU A 10 -1.26 -2.14 14.55
C LEU A 10 -2.40 -1.75 13.61
N LEU A 11 -3.03 -2.69 12.89
CA LEU A 11 -4.17 -2.40 12.02
C LEU A 11 -5.33 -1.76 12.80
N PHE A 12 -5.69 -2.33 13.94
CA PHE A 12 -6.76 -1.82 14.81
C PHE A 12 -6.40 -0.51 15.51
N ALA A 13 -5.11 -0.24 15.71
CA ALA A 13 -4.62 1.04 16.23
C ALA A 13 -4.63 2.17 15.18
N LEU A 14 -4.43 1.82 13.90
CA LEU A 14 -4.30 2.81 12.81
C LEU A 14 -5.59 3.06 12.04
N LEU A 15 -6.48 2.07 11.94
CA LEU A 15 -7.69 2.12 11.14
C LEU A 15 -8.93 1.86 11.99
N ASP A 16 -10.03 2.49 11.62
CA ASP A 16 -11.33 2.18 12.22
C ASP A 16 -11.87 0.83 11.72
N ARG A 17 -12.89 0.31 12.42
CA ARG A 17 -13.50 -0.98 12.09
C ARG A 17 -14.06 -1.03 10.67
N HIS A 18 -14.60 0.09 10.18
CA HIS A 18 -15.18 0.16 8.83
C HIS A 18 -14.10 -0.03 7.77
N ASN A 19 -12.98 0.69 7.88
CA ASN A 19 -11.87 0.57 6.94
C ASN A 19 -11.23 -0.82 6.99
N ILE A 20 -11.13 -1.44 8.17
CA ILE A 20 -10.60 -2.82 8.28
C ILE A 20 -11.50 -3.80 7.52
N VAL A 21 -12.82 -3.74 7.72
CA VAL A 21 -13.77 -4.60 7.01
C VAL A 21 -13.72 -4.36 5.50
N GLN A 22 -13.62 -3.10 5.08
CA GLN A 22 -13.51 -2.74 3.67
C GLN A 22 -12.21 -3.28 3.04
N LEU A 23 -11.06 -3.08 3.67
CA LEU A 23 -9.78 -3.60 3.19
C LEU A 23 -9.78 -5.13 3.12
N PHE A 24 -10.33 -5.79 4.15
CA PHE A 24 -10.49 -7.23 4.15
C PHE A 24 -11.38 -7.71 3.01
N SER A 25 -12.49 -7.01 2.75
CA SER A 25 -13.40 -7.33 1.63
C SER A 25 -12.71 -7.15 0.27
N LEU A 26 -11.97 -6.06 0.08
CA LEU A 26 -11.19 -5.81 -1.13
C LEU A 26 -10.12 -6.89 -1.34
N LEU A 27 -9.49 -7.34 -0.26
CA LEU A 27 -8.49 -8.41 -0.29
C LEU A 27 -9.12 -9.76 -0.69
N LEU A 28 -10.28 -10.12 -0.14
CA LEU A 28 -10.98 -11.35 -0.52
C LEU A 28 -11.54 -11.31 -1.95
N LEU A 29 -11.85 -10.12 -2.46
CA LEU A 29 -12.33 -9.90 -3.83
C LEU A 29 -11.19 -9.74 -4.84
N GLU A 30 -9.94 -9.96 -4.42
CA GLU A 30 -8.74 -9.79 -5.25
C GLU A 30 -8.72 -8.43 -5.97
N GLN A 31 -9.04 -7.36 -5.24
CA GLN A 31 -9.02 -6.00 -5.78
C GLN A 31 -7.64 -5.35 -5.63
N LYS A 32 -7.42 -4.24 -6.35
CA LYS A 32 -6.20 -3.43 -6.21
C LYS A 32 -6.23 -2.68 -4.88
N LEU A 33 -5.18 -2.84 -4.09
CA LEU A 33 -5.02 -2.22 -2.79
C LEU A 33 -3.78 -1.32 -2.79
N ILE A 34 -3.99 -0.05 -2.47
CA ILE A 34 -2.91 0.94 -2.27
C ILE A 34 -2.99 1.44 -0.84
N LEU A 35 -1.95 1.19 -0.05
CA LEU A 35 -1.77 1.76 1.27
C LEU A 35 -0.87 2.99 1.18
N TYR A 36 -1.11 3.99 2.02
CA TYR A 36 -0.32 5.21 2.03
C TYR A 36 0.13 5.55 3.45
N SER A 37 1.41 5.87 3.62
CA SER A 37 1.97 6.26 4.92
C SER A 37 3.32 6.95 4.76
N LYS A 38 3.62 7.87 5.69
CA LYS A 38 4.95 8.51 5.85
C LYS A 38 6.00 7.59 6.49
N HIS A 39 5.63 6.36 6.86
CA HIS A 39 6.53 5.42 7.50
C HIS A 39 6.45 4.07 6.78
N SER A 40 7.55 3.69 6.12
CA SER A 40 7.65 2.42 5.39
C SER A 40 7.40 1.20 6.28
N SER A 41 7.81 1.26 7.55
CA SER A 41 7.53 0.20 8.53
C SER A 41 6.04 -0.02 8.77
N ILE A 42 5.23 1.06 8.79
CA ILE A 42 3.78 0.96 8.92
C ILE A 42 3.18 0.31 7.68
N LEU A 43 3.64 0.68 6.47
CA LEU A 43 3.14 0.08 5.23
C LEU A 43 3.36 -1.43 5.21
N THR A 44 4.58 -1.88 5.52
CA THR A 44 4.89 -3.31 5.59
C THR A 44 4.08 -4.01 6.65
N ASN A 45 4.07 -3.51 7.89
CA ASN A 45 3.37 -4.18 8.98
C ASN A 45 1.86 -4.24 8.76
N ALA A 46 1.24 -3.16 8.26
CA ALA A 46 -0.19 -3.15 7.96
C ALA A 46 -0.53 -4.08 6.78
N SER A 47 0.32 -4.17 5.76
CA SER A 47 0.12 -5.09 4.63
C SER A 47 0.20 -6.55 5.08
N GLU A 48 1.21 -6.91 5.88
CA GLU A 48 1.35 -8.25 6.45
C GLU A 48 0.17 -8.60 7.38
N ALA A 49 -0.30 -7.61 8.16
CA ALA A 49 -1.48 -7.77 9.00
C ALA A 49 -2.72 -8.09 8.16
N LEU A 50 -2.95 -7.37 7.06
CA LEU A 50 -4.05 -7.62 6.15
C LEU A 50 -3.96 -9.01 5.52
N LEU A 51 -2.76 -9.42 5.06
CA LEU A 51 -2.53 -10.76 4.52
C LEU A 51 -2.78 -11.86 5.56
N SER A 52 -2.49 -11.60 6.84
CA SER A 52 -2.79 -12.57 7.90
C SER A 52 -4.29 -12.81 8.10
N LEU A 53 -5.15 -11.83 7.78
CA LEU A 53 -6.61 -11.96 7.91
C LEU A 53 -7.21 -12.99 6.94
N ILE A 54 -6.55 -13.25 5.81
CA ILE A 54 -7.06 -14.19 4.80
C ILE A 54 -6.58 -15.62 5.00
N PHE A 55 -5.84 -15.94 6.07
CA PHE A 55 -5.50 -17.33 6.38
C PHE A 55 -6.75 -18.23 6.38
N PRO A 56 -6.72 -19.43 5.76
CA PRO A 56 -5.56 -20.13 5.17
C PRO A 56 -5.27 -19.77 3.70
N PHE A 57 -6.02 -18.85 3.10
CA PHE A 57 -5.78 -18.37 1.76
C PHE A 57 -4.47 -17.58 1.68
N ARG A 58 -3.91 -17.54 0.47
CA ARG A 58 -2.68 -16.81 0.16
C ARG A 58 -3.00 -15.80 -0.93
N TRP A 59 -2.35 -14.64 -0.84
CA TRP A 59 -2.36 -13.69 -1.92
C TRP A 59 -1.39 -14.15 -3.00
N GLU A 60 -1.90 -14.43 -4.20
CA GLU A 60 -1.11 -14.97 -5.32
C GLU A 60 -0.72 -13.88 -6.34
N HIS A 61 -1.09 -12.62 -6.09
CA HIS A 61 -0.81 -11.49 -6.98
C HIS A 61 0.37 -10.65 -6.51
N VAL A 62 0.67 -9.57 -7.23
CA VAL A 62 1.78 -8.66 -6.92
C VAL A 62 1.64 -8.09 -5.51
N TYR A 63 2.71 -8.20 -4.73
CA TYR A 63 2.82 -7.68 -3.36
C TYR A 63 4.10 -6.84 -3.23
N ILE A 64 3.94 -5.52 -3.06
CA ILE A 64 5.04 -4.57 -2.91
C ILE A 64 4.69 -3.59 -1.78
N PRO A 65 4.88 -3.95 -0.50
CA PRO A 65 4.43 -3.15 0.64
C PRO A 65 5.10 -1.78 0.72
N VAL A 66 6.24 -1.58 0.06
CA VAL A 66 6.87 -0.26 -0.13
C VAL A 66 7.29 -0.16 -1.58
N LEU A 67 6.51 0.57 -2.37
CA LEU A 67 6.68 0.73 -3.80
C LEU A 67 7.86 1.69 -4.08
N PRO A 68 8.94 1.23 -4.73
CA PRO A 68 9.97 2.11 -5.25
C PRO A 68 9.40 3.06 -6.30
N PHE A 69 9.91 4.28 -6.37
CA PHE A 69 9.43 5.31 -7.30
C PHE A 69 9.44 4.87 -8.77
N GLN A 70 10.47 4.12 -9.15
CA GLN A 70 10.69 3.59 -10.49
C GLN A 70 9.58 2.65 -10.93
N LEU A 71 8.81 2.09 -9.99
CA LEU A 71 7.72 1.16 -10.25
C LEU A 71 6.33 1.81 -10.11
N LEU A 72 6.24 3.14 -10.01
CA LEU A 72 4.95 3.84 -9.92
C LEU A 72 4.04 3.60 -11.14
N GLU A 73 4.61 3.34 -12.32
CA GLU A 73 3.84 3.03 -13.52
C GLU A 73 3.01 1.74 -13.38
N PHE A 74 3.44 0.81 -12.53
CA PHE A 74 2.75 -0.46 -12.29
C PHE A 74 1.46 -0.31 -11.48
N VAL A 75 1.19 0.87 -10.91
CA VAL A 75 -0.10 1.17 -10.25
C VAL A 75 -1.27 1.06 -11.24
N ASN A 76 -1.03 1.25 -12.53
CA ASN A 76 -2.05 1.13 -13.58
C ASN A 76 -2.19 -0.30 -14.13
N ALA A 77 -1.41 -1.28 -13.63
CA ALA A 77 -1.46 -2.65 -14.11
C ALA A 77 -2.89 -3.21 -14.02
N PRO A 78 -3.38 -3.99 -15.00
CA PRO A 78 -4.75 -4.51 -14.99
C PRO A 78 -4.96 -5.59 -13.91
N SER A 79 -3.89 -6.28 -13.51
CA SER A 79 -3.92 -7.31 -12.48
C SER A 79 -4.13 -6.75 -11.07
N PRO A 80 -4.70 -7.54 -10.13
CA PRO A 80 -4.72 -7.19 -8.72
C PRO A 80 -3.31 -7.00 -8.16
N PHE A 81 -3.21 -6.18 -7.11
CA PHE A 81 -1.95 -5.99 -6.38
C PHE A 81 -2.21 -5.42 -4.99
N ILE A 82 -1.21 -5.54 -4.12
CA ILE A 82 -1.10 -4.78 -2.88
C ILE A 82 0.18 -3.98 -2.97
N MET A 83 0.08 -2.65 -2.89
CA MET A 83 1.23 -1.75 -2.93
C MET A 83 1.15 -0.71 -1.82
N GLY A 84 2.29 -0.37 -1.21
CA GLY A 84 2.37 0.74 -0.26
C GLY A 84 3.15 1.92 -0.83
N VAL A 85 2.58 3.12 -0.78
CA VAL A 85 3.17 4.32 -1.33
C VAL A 85 3.63 5.25 -0.21
N HIS A 86 4.91 5.62 -0.27
CA HIS A 86 5.50 6.61 0.61
C HIS A 86 5.49 8.00 -0.06
N PRO A 87 5.12 9.09 0.66
CA PRO A 87 5.05 10.43 0.08
C PRO A 87 6.36 11.04 -0.37
N ALA A 88 7.50 10.73 0.26
CA ALA A 88 8.77 11.40 -0.03
C ALA A 88 9.16 11.38 -1.53
N PRO A 89 9.02 10.27 -2.28
CA PRO A 89 9.27 10.28 -3.72
C PRO A 89 8.19 10.99 -4.58
N LEU A 90 7.00 11.30 -4.05
CA LEU A 90 5.93 11.99 -4.80
C LEU A 90 6.04 13.52 -4.74
N MET A 91 6.62 14.06 -3.67
CA MET A 91 6.77 15.52 -3.50
C MET A 91 7.70 16.12 -4.58
N ASN A 92 8.73 15.37 -4.98
CA ASN A 92 9.68 15.82 -6.00
C ASN A 92 9.05 15.87 -7.41
N LYS A 93 8.05 15.02 -7.72
CA LYS A 93 7.35 15.08 -9.01
C LYS A 93 6.44 16.30 -9.14
N GLN A 94 5.91 16.81 -8.03
CA GLN A 94 5.14 18.04 -8.04
C GLN A 94 6.07 19.24 -8.32
N GLU A 95 7.27 19.25 -7.74
CA GLU A 95 8.29 20.26 -8.06
C GLU A 95 8.89 20.12 -9.46
N ASP A 96 9.14 18.91 -9.96
CA ASP A 96 9.68 18.70 -11.32
C ASP A 96 8.68 19.12 -12.40
N PHE A 97 7.37 18.86 -12.21
CA PHE A 97 6.31 19.39 -13.09
C PHE A 97 6.14 20.91 -12.96
N LEU A 98 6.24 21.47 -11.74
CA LEU A 98 6.15 22.92 -11.53
C LEU A 98 7.38 23.66 -12.10
N ARG A 99 8.57 23.06 -12.03
CA ARG A 99 9.81 23.59 -12.62
C ARG A 99 9.84 23.48 -14.14
N SER A 100 9.23 22.45 -14.73
CA SER A 100 9.15 22.30 -16.19
C SER A 100 8.07 23.17 -16.85
N SER A 101 7.22 23.85 -16.07
CA SER A 101 6.08 24.63 -16.57
C SER A 101 6.36 26.14 -16.70
N CYS A 102 7.48 26.63 -16.18
CA CYS A 102 7.95 28.00 -16.43
C CYS A 102 8.98 27.95 -17.57
N PRO A 103 8.73 28.58 -18.73
CA PRO A 103 9.79 28.86 -19.69
C PRO A 103 10.80 29.80 -19.02
N ASP A 104 12.09 29.48 -19.11
CA ASP A 104 13.15 30.43 -18.74
C ASP A 104 13.02 31.67 -19.66
N ASP A 105 12.81 32.85 -19.06
CA ASP A 105 12.89 34.16 -19.75
C ASP A 105 14.33 34.42 -20.27
#